data_AF-A0AAU1IWC5-F1
#
_entry.id   AF-A0AAU1IWC5-F1
#
_cell.length_a   1.000
_cell.length_b   1.000
_cell.length_c   1.000
_cell.angle_alpha   90.00
_cell.angle_beta   90.00
_cell.angle_gamma   90.00
#
_symmetry.space_group_name_H-M   'P 1'
#
loop_
_entity.id
_entity.type
_entity.pdbx_description
1 polymer ?
#
loop_
_entity_poly.entity_id
_entity_poly.type
_entity_poly.pdbx_seq_one_letter_code
_entity_poly.pdbx_strand_id
1 'polypeptide(L)' 'MLAPEYQQILRVLAAPEAAGGMRVKQILAGLGWEATPTRVEGVRSRVKRLAARGWAVEVAPNVFASAMTTASAAAG' A
#
# COMPACT_ATOMS: atom_id res chain seq x y z
N MET A 1 11.56 13.23 5.05
CA MET A 1 11.95 12.10 4.18
C MET A 1 11.29 10.81 4.69
N LEU A 2 10.71 9.97 3.83
CA LEU A 2 10.19 8.66 4.22
C LEU A 2 11.32 7.65 4.33
N ALA A 3 11.30 6.78 5.35
CA ALA A 3 12.28 5.70 5.47
C ALA A 3 12.13 4.71 4.29
N PRO A 4 13.20 3.97 3.92
CA PRO A 4 13.23 3.14 2.72
C PRO A 4 12.07 2.14 2.61
N GLU A 5 11.67 1.50 3.71
CA GLU A 5 10.54 0.55 3.66
C GLU A 5 9.20 1.21 3.31
N TYR A 6 8.96 2.44 3.77
CA TYR A 6 7.76 3.17 3.40
C TYR A 6 7.75 3.50 1.90
N GLN A 7 8.92 3.87 1.35
CA GLN A 7 9.06 4.13 -0.08
C GLN A 7 8.87 2.86 -0.92
N GLN A 8 9.34 1.70 -0.45
CA GLN A 8 9.11 0.42 -1.11
C GLN A 8 7.62 0.06 -1.13
N ILE A 9 6.91 0.23 -0.02
CA ILE A 9 5.45 0.03 0.04
C ILE A 9 4.73 0.95 -0.94
N LEU A 10 5.09 2.23 -1.01
CA LEU A 10 4.50 3.17 -1.96
C LEU A 10 4.77 2.79 -3.42
N ARG A 11 5.97 2.27 -3.73
CA ARG A 11 6.29 1.78 -5.08
C ARG A 11 5.39 0.60 -5.48
N VAL A 12 5.18 -0.36 -4.59
CA VAL A 12 4.27 -1.50 -4.84
C VAL A 12 2.83 -1.01 -5.05
N LEU A 13 2.36 -0.06 -4.23
CA LEU A 13 1.01 0.50 -4.36
C LEU A 13 0.82 1.38 -5.61
N ALA A 14 1.89 1.91 -6.18
CA ALA A 14 1.85 2.72 -7.40
C ALA A 14 1.92 1.89 -8.69
N ALA A 15 2.15 0.58 -8.58
CA ALA A 15 2.21 -0.30 -9.73
C ALA A 15 0.84 -0.43 -10.42
N PRO A 16 0.76 -0.59 -11.75
CA PRO A 16 -0.51 -0.73 -12.47
C PRO A 16 -1.41 -1.84 -11.94
N GLU A 17 -0.82 -2.98 -11.55
CA GLU A 17 -1.53 -4.11 -10.94
C GLU A 17 -2.18 -3.78 -9.59
N ALA A 18 -1.77 -2.68 -8.95
CA ALA A 18 -2.29 -2.20 -7.67
C ALA A 18 -3.41 -1.17 -7.80
N ALA A 19 -3.85 -0.83 -9.03
CA ALA A 19 -4.83 0.25 -9.27
C ALA A 19 -6.17 0.04 -8.54
N GLY A 20 -6.61 -1.22 -8.36
CA GLY A 20 -7.80 -1.58 -7.60
C GLY A 20 -7.59 -1.67 -6.07
N GLY A 21 -6.40 -1.34 -5.59
CA GLY A 21 -5.98 -1.53 -4.21
C GLY A 21 -5.49 -2.95 -3.93
N MET A 22 -4.68 -3.07 -2.89
CA MET A 22 -4.00 -4.31 -2.49
C MET A 22 -4.25 -4.62 -1.02
N ARG A 23 -4.44 -5.91 -0.74
CA ARG A 23 -4.36 -6.42 0.63
C ARG A 23 -2.90 -6.51 1.08
N VAL A 24 -2.67 -6.47 2.39
CA VAL A 24 -1.32 -6.53 2.99
C VAL A 24 -0.49 -7.72 2.51
N LYS A 25 -1.10 -8.90 2.31
CA LYS A 25 -0.40 -10.08 1.78
C LYS A 25 0.08 -9.90 0.33
N GLN A 26 -0.70 -9.19 -0.50
CA GLN A 26 -0.30 -8.88 -1.87
C GLN A 26 0.82 -7.83 -1.88
N ILE A 27 0.78 -6.86 -0.96
CA ILE A 27 1.87 -5.89 -0.79
C ILE A 27 3.15 -6.64 -0.40
N LEU A 28 3.10 -7.58 0.54
CA LEU A 28 4.25 -8.41 0.91
C LEU A 28 4.79 -9.22 -0.27
N ALA A 29 3.91 -9.80 -1.09
CA ALA A 29 4.32 -10.49 -2.31
C ALA A 29 5.04 -9.54 -3.29
N GLY A 30 4.53 -8.32 -3.49
CA GLY A 30 5.19 -7.30 -4.32
C GLY A 30 6.53 -6.80 -3.74
N LEU A 31 6.73 -6.92 -2.44
CA LEU A 31 8.02 -6.66 -1.77
C LEU A 31 8.98 -7.87 -1.83
N GLY A 32 8.54 -9.02 -2.35
CA GLY A 32 9.30 -10.27 -2.33
C GLY A 32 9.45 -10.84 -0.91
N TRP A 33 8.51 -10.55 -0.01
CA TRP A 33 8.56 -10.97 1.39
C TRP A 33 7.54 -12.05 1.69
N GLU A 34 7.92 -13.00 2.54
CA GLU A 34 6.98 -13.99 3.05
C GLU A 34 5.89 -13.36 3.94
N ALA A 35 4.69 -13.92 3.85
CA ALA A 35 3.51 -13.47 4.58
C ALA A 35 3.42 -14.03 6.01
N THR A 36 4.47 -13.85 6.81
CA THR A 36 4.44 -14.24 8.22
C THR A 36 3.56 -13.29 9.05
N PRO A 37 2.93 -13.74 10.16
CA PRO A 37 2.06 -12.89 10.98
C PRO A 37 2.72 -11.57 11.41
N THR A 38 3.98 -11.63 11.85
CA THR A 38 4.76 -10.46 12.24
C THR A 38 4.95 -9.48 11.09
N ARG A 39 5.24 -9.96 9.88
CA ARG A 39 5.41 -9.11 8.69
C ARG A 39 4.08 -8.51 8.24
N VAL A 40 3.00 -9.28 8.30
CA VAL A 40 1.65 -8.80 7.97
C VAL A 40 1.29 -7.64 8.89
N GLU A 41 1.41 -7.79 10.21
CA GLU A 41 1.04 -6.72 11.13
C GLU A 41 1.96 -5.50 11.01
N GLY A 42 3.26 -5.73 10.80
CA GLY A 42 4.24 -4.67 10.56
C GLY A 42 3.94 -3.87 9.29
N VAL A 43 3.60 -4.51 8.17
CA VAL A 43 3.24 -3.80 6.92
C VAL A 43 1.87 -3.14 7.05
N ARG A 44 0.89 -3.77 7.70
CA ARG A 44 -0.42 -3.17 7.98
C ARG A 44 -0.26 -1.85 8.74
N SER A 45 0.49 -1.86 9.83
CA SER A 45 0.74 -0.66 10.64
C SER A 45 1.41 0.46 9.84
N ARG A 46 2.38 0.12 8.98
CA ARG A 46 3.06 1.09 8.11
C ARG A 46 2.12 1.68 7.05
N VAL A 47 1.33 0.85 6.38
CA VAL A 47 0.45 1.32 5.31
C VAL A 47 -0.72 2.14 5.86
N LYS A 48 -1.24 1.80 7.05
CA LYS A 48 -2.19 2.66 7.78
C LYS A 48 -1.59 4.02 8.12
N ARG A 49 -0.31 4.07 8.51
CA ARG A 49 0.39 5.33 8.77
C ARG A 49 0.57 6.17 7.49
N LEU A 50 0.83 5.53 6.35
CA LEU A 50 0.87 6.20 5.05
C LEU A 50 -0.51 6.78 4.69
N ALA A 51 -1.57 6.00 4.92
CA ALA A 51 -2.95 6.43 4.65
C ALA A 51 -3.37 7.61 5.53
N ALA A 52 -3.08 7.55 6.84
CA ALA A 52 -3.34 8.65 7.78
C ALA A 52 -2.60 9.95 7.41
N ARG A 53 -1.55 9.88 6.58
CA ARG A 53 -0.77 11.02 6.10
C ARG A 53 -1.10 11.41 4.65
N GLY A 54 -2.10 10.78 4.03
CA GLY A 54 -2.53 11.06 2.66
C GLY A 54 -1.63 10.50 1.55
N TRP A 55 -0.68 9.61 1.88
CA TRP A 55 0.21 9.00 0.88
C TRP A 55 -0.37 7.72 0.26
N ALA A 56 -1.36 7.13 0.92
CA ALA A 56 -2.13 5.98 0.45
C ALA A 56 -3.60 6.19 0.80
N VAL A 57 -4.48 5.37 0.24
CA VAL A 57 -5.93 5.40 0.51
C VAL A 57 -6.37 4.00 0.90
N GLU A 58 -7.15 3.88 1.98
CA GLU A 58 -7.85 2.63 2.31
C GLU A 58 -9.19 2.62 1.56
N VAL A 59 -9.23 1.96 0.40
CA VAL A 59 -10.39 1.95 -0.52
C VAL A 59 -11.49 0.99 -0.04
N ALA A 60 -11.13 0.01 0.79
CA ALA A 60 -12.02 -0.89 1.52
C ALA A 60 -11.28 -1.38 2.77
N PRO A 61 -11.97 -1.96 3.78
CA PRO A 61 -11.31 -2.44 4.99
C PRO A 61 -10.11 -3.36 4.70
N ASN A 62 -8.91 -2.93 5.09
CA ASN A 62 -7.61 -3.57 4.84
C ASN A 62 -7.19 -3.70 3.36
N VAL A 63 -7.74 -2.88 2.47
CA VAL A 63 -7.36 -2.78 1.06
C VAL A 63 -6.83 -1.37 0.80
N PHE A 64 -5.57 -1.27 0.37
CA PHE A 64 -4.86 0.00 0.26
C PHE A 64 -4.44 0.26 -1.19
N ALA A 65 -4.60 1.50 -1.65
CA ALA A 65 -4.17 1.97 -2.96
C ALA A 65 -3.23 3.17 -2.83
N SER A 66 -2.43 3.44 -3.85
CA SER A 66 -1.64 4.69 -3.92
C SER A 66 -2.57 5.89 -4.07
N ALA A 67 -2.36 6.94 -3.26
CA ALA A 67 -3.14 8.17 -3.37
C ALA A 67 -2.96 8.88 -4.73
N MET A 68 -1.78 8.71 -5.36
CA MET A 68 -1.50 9.27 -6.69
C MET A 68 -2.26 8.52 -7.81
N THR A 69 -2.46 7.21 -7.66
CA THR A 69 -3.20 6.40 -8.65
C THR A 69 -4.71 6.57 -8.49
N THR A 70 -5.22 6.69 -7.25
CA THR A 70 -6.66 6.92 -7.02
C THR A 70 -7.14 8.26 -7.58
N ALA A 71 -6.27 9.28 -7.62
CA ALA A 71 -6.59 10.57 -8.23
C ALA A 71 -6.82 10.46 -9.76
N SER A 72 -6.17 9.51 -10.44
CA SER A 72 -6.36 9.26 -11.87
C SER A 72 -7.66 8.51 -12.17
N ALA A 73 -8.13 7.66 -11.26
CA ALA A 73 -9.34 6.85 -11.46
C ALA A 73 -10.67 7.62 -11.25
N ALA A 74 -10.64 8.81 -10.63
CA ALA A 74 -11.83 9.64 -10.39
C ALA A 74 -12.10 10.69 -11.49
N ALA A 75 -11.32 10.69 -12.58
CA ALA A 75 -11.41 11.66 -13.67
C ALA A 75 -12.02 11.08 -14.97
N GLY A 76 -12.79 10.00 -14.89
CA GLY A 76 -13.47 9.35 -16.03
C GLY A 76 -14.99 9.34 -15.87
#